data_AF-K0JP97-F1
#
_entry.id   AF-K0JP97-F1
#
_cell.length_a   1.000
_cell.length_b   1.000
_cell.length_c   1.000
_cell.angle_alpha   90.00
_cell.angle_beta   90.00
_cell.angle_gamma   90.00
#
_symmetry.space_group_name_H-M   'P 1'
#
loop_
_entity.id
_entity.type
_entity.pdbx_description
1 polymer ?
#
loop_
_entity_poly.entity_id
_entity_poly.type
_entity_poly.pdbx_seq_one_letter_code
_entity_poly.pdbx_strand_id
1 'polypeptide(L)'
;MDDDECKHLLPPGQCALCREPPPGVLKQGWRTEGGRAYHNDPSCDWLRKGHQRSRRQGKDTHDAVRVRWNDVDPGTLQPCDYCCTPEWLRRHDFQSPLDPGKACEVRADGRWWPGTLVWEGARRADGLWWARVSYRRDGRVVRAVVGERDVRPAG
;
A
#
# COMPACT_ATOMS: atom_id res chain seq x y z
N MET A 1 -33.26 -11.94 -1.28
CA MET A 1 -32.02 -12.68 -1.63
C MET A 1 -30.96 -11.61 -1.54
N ASP A 2 -30.43 -11.45 -0.34
CA ASP A 2 -29.59 -10.33 0.08
C ASP A 2 -28.14 -10.79 -0.04
N ASP A 3 -27.58 -10.65 -1.24
CA ASP A 3 -26.19 -10.99 -1.58
C ASP A 3 -25.22 -9.82 -1.29
N ASP A 4 -25.61 -8.88 -0.42
CA ASP A 4 -24.83 -7.69 -0.02
C ASP A 4 -24.36 -7.77 1.45
N GLU A 5 -24.29 -8.98 2.00
CA GLU A 5 -23.72 -9.38 3.30
C GLU A 5 -22.24 -9.80 3.21
N CYS A 6 -21.24 -9.10 3.77
CA CYS A 6 -19.96 -9.79 3.99
C CYS A 6 -20.14 -10.89 5.07
N LYS A 7 -19.23 -11.87 5.17
CA LYS A 7 -19.31 -12.99 6.16
C LYS A 7 -19.39 -12.57 7.64
N HIS A 8 -19.31 -11.28 7.94
CA HIS A 8 -19.42 -10.70 9.26
C HIS A 8 -20.72 -9.88 9.45
N LEU A 9 -21.73 -10.10 8.60
CA LEU A 9 -23.06 -9.46 8.69
C LEU A 9 -22.97 -7.92 8.65
N LEU A 10 -22.11 -7.43 7.76
CA LEU A 10 -21.92 -5.99 7.53
C LEU A 10 -21.95 -5.72 6.03
N PRO A 11 -22.49 -4.57 5.59
CA PRO A 11 -22.52 -4.20 4.18
C PRO A 11 -21.11 -4.13 3.54
N PRO A 12 -20.99 -4.34 2.22
CA PRO A 12 -19.78 -4.14 1.44
C PRO A 12 -19.11 -2.80 1.77
N GLY A 13 -17.81 -2.85 2.07
CA GLY A 13 -17.04 -1.65 2.41
C GLY A 13 -17.22 -1.11 3.84
N GLN A 14 -18.12 -1.68 4.66
CA GLN A 14 -18.27 -1.28 6.08
C GLN A 14 -17.54 -2.22 7.05
N CYS A 15 -17.27 -3.46 6.64
CA CYS A 15 -16.55 -4.41 7.47
C CYS A 15 -15.05 -4.05 7.54
N ALA A 16 -14.59 -3.61 8.70
CA ALA A 16 -13.17 -3.42 9.02
C ALA A 16 -12.31 -4.61 8.55
N LEU A 17 -12.74 -5.85 8.75
CA LEU A 17 -11.93 -7.03 8.40
C LEU A 17 -11.86 -7.32 6.88
N CYS A 18 -12.84 -6.87 6.10
CA CYS A 18 -12.95 -7.17 4.67
C CYS A 18 -12.75 -5.93 3.77
N ARG A 19 -12.70 -4.72 4.35
CA ARG A 19 -12.65 -3.48 3.60
C ARG A 19 -11.29 -3.30 2.94
N GLU A 20 -11.30 -3.17 1.61
CA GLU A 20 -10.14 -2.78 0.86
C GLU A 20 -9.92 -1.25 0.94
N PRO A 21 -8.68 -0.77 1.04
CA PRO A 21 -8.41 0.65 0.93
C PRO A 21 -8.75 1.15 -0.48
N PRO A 22 -9.24 2.40 -0.60
CA PRO A 22 -9.46 2.98 -1.92
C PRO A 22 -8.13 3.14 -2.69
N PRO A 23 -8.17 3.28 -4.02
CA PRO A 23 -6.98 3.49 -4.83
C PRO A 23 -6.14 4.66 -4.31
N GLY A 24 -4.84 4.45 -4.12
CA GLY A 24 -3.96 5.47 -3.56
C GLY A 24 -3.83 5.43 -2.04
N VAL A 25 -4.63 4.63 -1.32
CA VAL A 25 -4.51 4.46 0.14
C VAL A 25 -3.82 3.15 0.49
N LEU A 26 -2.87 3.21 1.42
CA LEU A 26 -2.21 2.01 1.96
C LEU A 26 -3.07 1.35 3.04
N LYS A 27 -2.88 0.03 3.26
CA LYS A 27 -3.52 -0.69 4.38
C LYS A 27 -3.01 -0.21 5.74
N GLN A 28 -1.81 0.35 5.80
CA GLN A 28 -1.19 0.93 6.99
C GLN A 28 -0.76 2.36 6.70
N GLY A 29 -1.06 3.24 7.63
CA GLY A 29 -0.84 4.67 7.47
C GLY A 29 -0.77 5.36 8.82
N TRP A 30 -1.00 6.67 8.81
CA TRP A 30 -0.82 7.54 9.95
C TRP A 30 -1.99 8.52 10.08
N ARG A 31 -2.29 8.89 11.32
CA ARG A 31 -3.22 9.97 11.67
C ARG A 31 -2.71 10.70 12.91
N THR A 32 -3.23 11.89 13.18
CA THR A 32 -3.12 12.52 14.50
C THR A 32 -4.40 12.28 15.28
N GLU A 33 -4.29 12.25 16.61
CA GLU A 33 -5.47 12.30 17.47
C GLU A 33 -6.26 13.59 17.22
N GLY A 34 -7.60 13.47 17.11
CA GLY A 34 -8.49 14.57 16.70
C GLY A 34 -8.37 15.01 15.22
N GLY A 35 -7.45 14.42 14.45
CA GLY A 35 -7.31 14.67 13.01
C GLY A 35 -8.41 13.96 12.20
N ARG A 36 -8.76 14.54 11.05
CA ARG A 36 -9.77 13.99 10.11
C ARG A 36 -9.15 13.39 8.84
N ALA A 37 -7.83 13.33 8.76
CA ALA A 37 -7.11 12.88 7.57
C ALA A 37 -6.32 11.61 7.85
N TYR A 38 -6.38 10.68 6.89
CA TYR A 38 -5.53 9.51 6.81
C TYR A 38 -4.33 9.82 5.92
N HIS A 39 -3.13 9.44 6.34
CA HIS A 39 -1.90 9.68 5.60
C HIS A 39 -1.17 8.36 5.30
N ASN A 40 -0.64 8.22 4.09
CA ASN A 40 0.27 7.13 3.72
C ASN A 40 1.73 7.38 4.10
N ASP A 41 2.05 8.54 4.68
CA ASP A 41 3.41 8.89 5.07
C ASP A 41 3.38 9.80 6.31
N PRO A 42 4.19 9.50 7.35
CA PRO A 42 4.21 10.30 8.57
C PRO A 42 4.96 11.63 8.37
N SER A 43 5.70 11.78 7.28
CA SER A 43 6.42 13.00 6.92
C SER A 43 5.64 13.85 5.91
N CYS A 44 4.38 13.50 5.62
CA CYS A 44 3.55 14.21 4.66
C CYS A 44 3.45 15.70 5.03
N ASP A 45 3.71 16.58 4.06
CA ASP A 45 3.70 18.03 4.27
C ASP A 45 2.38 18.55 4.82
N TRP A 46 1.27 17.93 4.42
CA TRP A 46 -0.07 18.30 4.87
C TRP A 46 -0.32 17.94 6.33
N LEU A 47 0.24 16.81 6.79
CA LEU A 47 0.21 16.42 8.19
C LEU A 47 0.99 17.44 9.04
N ARG A 48 2.20 17.78 8.61
CA ARG A 48 3.06 18.78 9.26
C ARG A 48 2.41 20.17 9.30
N LYS A 49 1.81 20.61 8.19
CA LYS A 49 1.06 21.89 8.12
C LYS A 49 -0.15 21.88 9.04
N GLY A 50 -0.88 20.75 9.13
CA GLY A 50 -2.00 20.56 10.05
C GLY A 50 -1.58 20.76 11.51
N HIS A 51 -0.49 20.10 11.92
CA HIS A 51 0.12 20.30 13.23
C HIS A 51 0.48 21.77 13.50
N GLN A 52 1.18 22.42 12.57
CA GLN A 52 1.57 23.83 12.72
C GLN A 52 0.34 24.75 12.87
N ARG A 53 -0.74 24.49 12.12
CA ARG A 53 -1.99 25.23 12.23
C ARG A 53 -2.64 25.04 13.60
N SER A 54 -2.71 23.82 14.12
CA SER A 54 -3.26 23.56 15.46
C SER A 54 -2.46 24.27 16.55
N ARG A 55 -1.11 24.25 16.48
CA ARG A 55 -0.26 25.02 17.39
C ARG A 55 -0.55 26.52 17.35
N ARG A 56 -0.69 27.09 16.15
CA ARG A 56 -1.04 28.52 15.98
C ARG A 56 -2.43 28.86 16.53
N GLN A 57 -3.32 27.89 16.62
CA GLN A 57 -4.66 28.04 17.21
C GLN A 57 -4.68 27.78 18.72
N GLY A 58 -3.52 27.53 19.36
CA GLY A 58 -3.44 27.21 20.79
C GLY A 58 -4.07 25.86 21.14
N LYS A 59 -4.25 24.97 20.16
CA LYS A 59 -4.80 23.62 20.37
C LYS A 59 -3.68 22.65 20.72
N ASP A 60 -4.01 21.66 21.54
CA ASP A 60 -3.13 20.53 21.80
C ASP A 60 -2.77 19.82 20.49
N THR A 61 -1.48 19.57 20.30
CA THR A 61 -0.99 18.81 19.15
C THR A 61 -0.49 17.46 19.58
N HIS A 62 -1.04 16.43 18.95
CA HIS A 62 -0.74 15.03 19.23
C HIS A 62 0.08 14.45 18.10
N ASP A 63 1.12 13.68 18.43
CA ASP A 63 1.97 13.05 17.43
C ASP A 63 1.20 12.14 16.47
N ALA A 64 1.79 11.94 15.29
CA ALA A 64 1.25 11.03 14.29
C ALA A 64 1.36 9.58 14.78
N VAL A 65 0.21 8.93 14.96
CA VAL A 65 0.12 7.52 15.34
C VAL A 65 -0.16 6.64 14.12
N ARG A 66 0.40 5.43 14.12
CA ARG A 66 0.17 4.45 13.06
C ARG A 66 -1.23 3.84 13.23
N VAL A 67 -1.94 3.68 12.12
CA VAL A 67 -3.30 3.11 12.08
C VAL A 67 -3.47 2.23 10.84
N ARG A 68 -4.23 1.14 10.96
CA ARG A 68 -4.63 0.32 9.80
C ARG A 68 -5.87 0.94 9.18
N TRP A 69 -5.96 0.95 7.84
CA TRP A 69 -7.18 1.41 7.17
C TRP A 69 -8.41 0.72 7.73
N ASN A 70 -8.31 -0.58 8.01
CA ASN A 70 -9.39 -1.40 8.53
C ASN A 70 -9.88 -0.98 9.92
N ASP A 71 -9.01 -0.39 10.75
CA ASP A 71 -9.36 0.08 12.10
C ASP A 71 -9.99 1.49 12.09
N VAL A 72 -10.13 2.10 10.91
CA VAL A 72 -10.75 3.42 10.75
C VAL A 72 -12.25 3.26 10.53
N ASP A 73 -13.07 3.78 11.43
CA ASP A 73 -14.52 3.81 11.24
C ASP A 73 -14.89 4.53 9.92
N PRO A 74 -15.79 3.96 9.09
CA PRO A 74 -16.24 4.59 7.86
C PRO A 74 -16.66 6.06 8.08
N GLY A 75 -16.15 6.97 7.24
CA GLY A 75 -16.46 8.40 7.31
C GLY A 75 -15.70 9.21 8.36
N THR A 76 -14.91 8.58 9.24
CA THR A 76 -14.18 9.32 10.30
C THR A 76 -12.87 9.94 9.83
N LEU A 77 -12.14 9.27 8.92
CA LEU A 77 -10.96 9.83 8.27
C LEU A 77 -11.15 9.85 6.76
N GLN A 78 -10.76 10.97 6.16
CA GLN A 78 -10.67 11.13 4.73
C GLN A 78 -9.22 10.87 4.27
N PRO A 79 -9.00 10.15 3.15
CA PRO A 79 -7.68 10.06 2.55
C PRO A 79 -7.09 11.44 2.27
N CYS A 80 -5.82 11.65 2.57
CA CYS A 80 -5.15 12.90 2.24
C CYS A 80 -4.98 13.04 0.72
N ASP A 81 -5.47 14.13 0.13
CA ASP A 81 -5.38 14.42 -1.30
C ASP A 81 -3.95 14.50 -1.87
N TYR A 82 -2.93 14.53 -1.01
CA TYR A 82 -1.53 14.57 -1.42
C TYR A 82 -0.86 13.19 -1.39
N CYS A 83 -0.72 12.60 -0.19
CA CYS A 83 0.00 11.34 -0.03
C CYS A 83 -0.87 10.10 -0.30
N CYS A 84 -2.20 10.24 -0.30
CA CYS A 84 -3.13 9.14 -0.55
C CYS A 84 -3.64 9.12 -2.00
N THR A 85 -2.73 9.35 -2.96
CA THR A 85 -3.04 9.30 -4.39
C THR A 85 -2.27 8.19 -5.09
N PRO A 86 -2.83 7.57 -6.15
CA PRO A 86 -2.11 6.56 -6.93
C PRO A 86 -0.82 7.10 -7.56
N GLU A 87 -0.77 8.39 -7.89
CA GLU A 87 0.44 9.04 -8.42
C GLU A 87 1.53 9.16 -7.36
N TRP A 88 1.16 9.53 -6.13
CA TRP A 88 2.10 9.58 -5.02
C TRP A 88 2.68 8.20 -4.74
N LEU A 89 1.83 7.17 -4.71
CA LEU A 89 2.25 5.76 -4.58
C LEU A 89 3.27 5.36 -5.65
N ARG A 90 3.02 5.72 -6.93
CA ARG A 90 3.97 5.48 -8.04
C ARG A 90 5.30 6.21 -7.86
N ARG A 91 5.28 7.47 -7.43
CA ARG A 91 6.51 8.28 -7.23
C ARG A 91 7.35 7.80 -6.05
N HIS A 92 6.72 7.24 -5.02
CA HIS A 92 7.36 6.82 -3.78
C HIS A 92 7.62 5.30 -3.73
N ASP A 93 7.54 4.61 -4.88
CA ASP A 93 7.72 3.17 -5.06
C ASP A 93 6.84 2.27 -4.17
N PHE A 94 5.76 2.83 -3.62
CA PHE A 94 4.73 2.06 -2.95
C PHE A 94 3.78 1.52 -4.01
N GLN A 95 4.08 0.35 -4.56
CA GLN A 95 3.06 -0.38 -5.30
C GLN A 95 1.88 -0.65 -4.36
N SER A 96 0.68 -0.29 -4.81
CA SER A 96 -0.55 -0.39 -4.02
C SER A 96 -0.65 -1.77 -3.35
N PRO A 97 -0.97 -1.87 -2.04
CA PRO A 97 -1.10 -3.14 -1.32
C PRO A 97 -2.31 -3.98 -1.77
N LEU A 98 -3.00 -3.55 -2.84
CA LEU A 98 -4.01 -4.28 -3.60
C LEU A 98 -3.40 -5.18 -4.69
N ASP A 99 -2.17 -4.90 -5.12
CA ASP A 99 -1.39 -5.82 -5.95
C ASP A 99 -0.25 -6.36 -5.07
N PRO A 100 -0.43 -7.50 -4.38
CA PRO A 100 0.66 -8.15 -3.66
C PRO A 100 1.85 -8.56 -4.57
N GLY A 101 1.81 -8.21 -5.85
CA GLY A 101 2.52 -8.89 -6.92
C GLY A 101 1.94 -10.28 -7.12
N LYS A 102 1.93 -10.76 -8.37
CA LYS A 102 1.54 -12.15 -8.62
C LYS A 102 2.57 -13.05 -7.96
N ALA A 103 2.10 -14.07 -7.24
CA ALA A 103 2.98 -15.09 -6.67
C ALA A 103 3.82 -15.70 -7.80
N CYS A 104 5.12 -15.78 -7.56
CA CYS A 104 6.06 -16.27 -8.56
C CYS A 104 7.24 -16.96 -7.90
N GLU A 105 8.00 -17.68 -8.72
CA GLU A 105 9.34 -18.09 -8.38
C GLU A 105 10.34 -17.23 -9.15
N VAL A 106 11.36 -16.73 -8.44
CA VAL A 106 12.42 -15.86 -8.97
C VAL A 106 13.71 -16.65 -9.05
N ARG A 107 14.39 -16.61 -10.19
CA ARG A 107 15.70 -17.26 -10.36
C ARG A 107 16.81 -16.38 -9.80
N ALA A 108 17.50 -16.85 -8.78
CA ALA A 108 18.69 -16.23 -8.21
C ALA A 108 19.72 -17.30 -7.83
N ASP A 109 20.97 -17.10 -8.24
CA ASP A 109 22.10 -18.01 -7.98
C ASP A 109 21.83 -19.45 -8.47
N GLY A 110 21.17 -19.57 -9.62
CA GLY A 110 20.79 -20.86 -10.20
C GLY A 110 19.66 -21.59 -9.47
N ARG A 111 19.02 -20.96 -8.47
CA ARG A 111 17.89 -21.51 -7.72
C ARG A 111 16.64 -20.67 -7.89
N TRP A 112 15.49 -21.32 -7.76
CA TRP A 112 14.18 -20.66 -7.78
C TRP A 112 13.73 -20.36 -6.35
N TRP A 113 13.34 -19.12 -6.10
CA TRP A 113 12.92 -18.64 -4.78
C TRP A 113 11.48 -18.13 -4.83
N PRO A 114 10.61 -18.51 -3.88
CA PRO A 114 9.26 -17.99 -3.82
C PRO A 114 9.27 -16.49 -3.51
N GLY A 115 8.45 -15.75 -4.25
CA GLY A 115 8.33 -14.32 -4.13
C GLY A 115 7.07 -13.79 -4.79
N THR A 116 7.05 -12.48 -5.01
CA THR A 116 5.99 -11.82 -5.76
C THR A 116 6.61 -10.96 -6.86
N LEU A 117 5.92 -10.88 -8.00
CA LEU A 117 6.35 -10.08 -9.14
C LEU A 117 5.30 -9.04 -9.53
N VAL A 118 5.78 -7.93 -10.06
CA VAL A 118 4.99 -6.93 -10.76
C VAL A 118 5.68 -6.62 -12.08
N TRP A 119 5.01 -6.94 -13.19
CA TRP A 119 5.50 -6.64 -14.53
C TRP A 119 5.54 -5.13 -14.79
N GLU A 120 6.50 -4.68 -15.59
CA GLU A 120 6.49 -3.35 -16.18
C GLU A 120 5.33 -3.21 -17.17
N GLY A 121 4.85 -1.98 -17.35
CA GLY A 121 3.70 -1.69 -18.22
C GLY A 121 3.99 -1.79 -19.72
N ALA A 122 5.23 -2.02 -20.12
CA ALA A 122 5.65 -2.17 -21.51
C ALA A 122 6.89 -3.06 -21.60
N ARG A 123 7.11 -3.63 -22.79
CA ARG A 123 8.38 -4.28 -23.13
C ARG A 123 9.50 -3.25 -23.22
N ARG A 124 10.69 -3.65 -22.83
CA ARG A 124 11.89 -2.83 -22.98
C ARG A 124 12.45 -2.90 -24.40
N ALA A 125 13.49 -2.13 -24.68
CA ALA A 125 14.14 -2.08 -26.00
C ALA A 125 14.68 -3.44 -26.47
N ASP A 126 14.98 -4.35 -25.54
CA ASP A 126 15.36 -5.74 -25.80
C ASP A 126 14.18 -6.66 -26.19
N GLY A 127 12.96 -6.13 -26.22
CA GLY A 127 11.75 -6.87 -26.61
C GLY A 127 11.22 -7.82 -25.56
N LEU A 128 11.85 -7.92 -24.38
CA LEU A 128 11.40 -8.75 -23.28
C LEU A 128 10.52 -7.97 -22.30
N TRP A 129 9.69 -8.71 -21.58
CA TRP A 129 9.04 -8.23 -20.37
C TRP A 129 10.01 -8.25 -19.20
N TRP A 130 9.95 -7.20 -18.40
CA TRP A 130 10.72 -7.07 -17.17
C TRP A 130 9.76 -6.95 -15.99
N ALA A 131 10.13 -7.55 -14.87
CA ALA A 131 9.35 -7.51 -13.65
C ALA A 131 10.21 -7.05 -12.48
N ARG A 132 9.61 -6.26 -11.61
CA ARG A 132 10.13 -6.07 -10.27
C ARG A 132 9.69 -7.23 -9.40
N VAL A 133 10.64 -7.82 -8.69
CA VAL A 133 10.40 -8.99 -7.86
C VAL A 133 10.81 -8.73 -6.43
N SER A 134 10.08 -9.36 -5.51
CA SER A 134 10.39 -9.35 -4.08
C SER A 134 10.35 -10.80 -3.57
N TYR A 135 11.49 -11.33 -3.16
CA TYR A 135 11.61 -12.73 -2.70
C TYR A 135 12.42 -12.81 -1.41
N ARG A 136 12.23 -13.90 -0.64
CA ARG A 136 12.98 -14.12 0.60
C ARG A 136 14.14 -15.08 0.35
N ARG A 137 15.35 -14.63 0.63
CA ARG A 137 16.58 -15.42 0.54
C ARG A 137 17.39 -15.26 1.83
N ASP A 138 17.78 -16.38 2.43
CA ASP A 138 18.61 -16.39 3.65
C ASP A 138 18.04 -15.51 4.78
N GLY A 139 16.71 -15.53 4.93
CA GLY A 139 15.98 -14.71 5.91
C GLY A 139 15.84 -13.23 5.56
N ARG A 140 16.42 -12.76 4.46
CA ARG A 140 16.35 -11.37 3.98
C ARG A 140 15.37 -11.23 2.82
N VAL A 141 14.65 -10.12 2.80
CA VAL A 141 13.82 -9.74 1.65
C VAL A 141 14.73 -9.08 0.62
N VAL A 142 14.83 -9.69 -0.56
CA VAL A 142 15.57 -9.17 -1.71
C VAL A 142 14.58 -8.60 -2.70
N ARG A 143 14.84 -7.36 -3.14
CA ARG A 143 14.09 -6.70 -4.21
C ARG A 143 15.00 -6.53 -5.41
N ALA A 144 14.57 -6.98 -6.57
CA ALA A 144 15.34 -6.93 -7.81
C ALA A 144 14.44 -6.65 -9.01
N VAL A 145 15.05 -6.31 -10.14
CA VAL A 145 14.36 -6.22 -11.43
C VAL A 145 14.96 -7.28 -12.33
N VAL A 146 14.11 -8.17 -12.84
CA VAL A 146 14.52 -9.37 -13.58
C VAL A 146 13.71 -9.49 -14.87
N GLY A 147 14.29 -10.12 -15.89
CA GLY A 147 13.60 -10.37 -17.14
C GLY A 147 12.63 -11.54 -17.03
N GLU A 148 11.75 -11.68 -18.03
CA GLU A 148 10.74 -12.75 -18.06
C GLU A 148 11.29 -14.17 -17.99
N ARG A 149 12.58 -14.35 -18.30
CA ARG A 149 13.30 -15.64 -18.24
C ARG A 149 13.71 -16.04 -16.83
N ASP A 150 13.72 -15.10 -15.90
CA ASP A 150 14.15 -15.27 -14.51
C ASP A 150 12.97 -15.28 -13.53
N VAL A 151 11.75 -15.35 -14.06
CA VAL A 151 10.52 -15.48 -13.28
C VAL A 151 9.63 -16.56 -13.88
N ARG A 152 8.91 -17.27 -13.03
CA ARG A 152 7.84 -18.18 -13.45
C ARG A 152 6.67 -18.13 -12.46
N PRO A 153 5.44 -18.51 -12.89
CA PRO A 153 4.31 -18.64 -11.97
C PRO A 153 4.66 -19.60 -10.84
N ALA A 154 4.23 -19.30 -9.62
CA ALA A 154 4.31 -20.26 -8.52
C ALA A 154 3.36 -21.43 -8.82
N GLY A 155 3.86 -22.67 -8.69
CA GLY A 155 3.08 -23.91 -8.86
C GLY A 155 2.23 -24.26 -7.65
#